data_AF-A0A7S2LN34-F1
#
_entry.id   AF-A0A7S2LN34-F1
#
_cell.length_a   1.000
_cell.length_b   1.000
_cell.length_c   1.000
_cell.angle_alpha   90.00
_cell.angle_beta   90.00
_cell.angle_gamma   90.00
#
_symmetry.space_group_name_H-M   'P 1'
#
loop_
_entity.id
_entity.type
_entity.pdbx_description
1 polymer ?
#
loop_
_entity_poly.entity_id
_entity_poly.type
_entity_poly.pdbx_seq_one_letter_code
_entity_poly.pdbx_strand_id
1 'polypeptide(L)'
;QNENYNMCSVSVEPLIEKGVPMSLCDLIANMLDCANGTLRKDETYSDVSEVRDDLQLMLDKPSIYLYDQNMGRLSTTGLQFGDTVFGRNAELSTIKEAYRRAVSGDSEVVTIYGQSGTGKSLLAYEFGKYVLADGGILLSGKFDQLQQGTPFSALASAFNQYCGILLQSCELSSSRGEMLAHQINHVLGREANH
;
A
#
# COMPACT_ATOMS: atom_id res chain seq x y z
N GLN A 1 -25.22 13.31 33.09
CA GLN A 1 -25.54 13.55 31.67
C GLN A 1 -24.22 13.44 30.92
N ASN A 2 -23.92 12.24 30.41
CA ASN A 2 -22.73 11.96 29.60
C ASN A 2 -23.17 12.09 28.14
N GLU A 3 -22.75 13.15 27.46
CA GLU A 3 -22.90 13.23 26.02
C GLU A 3 -21.72 12.52 25.35
N ASN A 4 -22.06 11.41 24.70
CA ASN A 4 -21.19 10.64 23.80
C ASN A 4 -20.82 11.52 22.60
N TYR A 5 -19.60 12.06 22.57
CA TYR A 5 -19.00 12.54 21.33
C TYR A 5 -18.60 11.34 20.48
N ASN A 6 -19.53 10.90 19.63
CA ASN A 6 -19.27 9.93 18.58
C ASN A 6 -18.45 10.66 17.49
N MET A 7 -17.12 10.59 17.57
CA MET A 7 -16.21 11.11 16.54
C MET A 7 -16.40 10.27 15.26
N CYS A 8 -17.10 10.84 14.28
CA CYS A 8 -17.29 10.24 12.96
C CYS A 8 -16.02 10.47 12.14
N SER A 9 -15.05 9.54 12.19
CA SER A 9 -14.02 9.48 11.15
C SER A 9 -14.71 9.02 9.87
N VAL A 10 -14.72 9.85 8.83
CA VAL A 10 -15.39 9.48 7.58
C VAL A 10 -14.63 8.34 6.93
N SER A 11 -15.29 7.18 6.79
CA SER A 11 -14.72 6.03 6.10
C SER A 11 -14.61 6.31 4.59
N VAL A 12 -13.40 6.16 4.07
CA VAL A 12 -13.10 6.19 2.62
C VAL A 12 -13.10 4.80 1.98
N GLU A 13 -13.44 3.76 2.74
CA GLU A 13 -13.54 2.37 2.24
C GLU A 13 -14.41 2.24 0.99
N PRO A 14 -15.58 2.93 0.86
CA PRO A 14 -16.37 2.88 -0.36
C PRO A 14 -15.66 3.44 -1.59
N LEU A 15 -14.71 4.36 -1.43
CA LEU A 15 -13.96 4.94 -2.55
C LEU A 15 -12.86 3.98 -3.02
N ILE A 16 -12.22 3.29 -2.08
CA ILE A 16 -11.23 2.24 -2.37
C ILE A 16 -11.89 1.11 -3.16
N GLU A 17 -13.10 0.68 -2.75
CA GLU A 17 -13.88 -0.33 -3.47
C GLU A 17 -14.28 0.10 -4.90
N LYS A 18 -14.35 1.41 -5.16
CA LYS A 18 -14.61 1.97 -6.49
C LYS A 18 -13.37 2.13 -7.37
N GLY A 19 -12.20 1.68 -6.88
CA GLY A 19 -10.93 1.77 -7.60
C GLY A 19 -10.34 3.17 -7.60
N VAL A 20 -10.71 4.03 -6.64
CA VAL A 20 -10.10 5.36 -6.50
C VAL A 20 -8.70 5.19 -5.90
N PRO A 21 -7.65 5.82 -6.47
CA PRO A 21 -6.31 5.82 -5.88
C PRO A 21 -6.32 6.22 -4.41
N MET A 22 -5.54 5.53 -3.59
CA MET A 22 -5.44 5.82 -2.16
C MET A 22 -5.10 7.28 -1.90
N SER A 23 -4.22 7.90 -2.69
CA SER A 23 -3.88 9.32 -2.53
C SER A 23 -5.06 10.27 -2.74
N LEU A 24 -6.05 9.91 -3.57
CA LEU A 24 -7.30 10.66 -3.70
C LEU A 24 -8.25 10.38 -2.55
N CYS A 25 -8.26 9.16 -2.02
CA CYS A 25 -9.03 8.84 -0.81
C CYS A 25 -8.48 9.58 0.41
N ASP A 26 -7.15 9.60 0.59
CA ASP A 26 -6.46 10.32 1.67
C ASP A 26 -6.71 11.84 1.56
N LEU A 27 -6.63 12.40 0.35
CA LEU A 27 -7.00 13.79 0.07
C LEU A 27 -8.46 14.09 0.51
N ILE A 28 -9.42 13.22 0.15
CA ILE A 28 -10.83 13.38 0.53
C ILE A 28 -11.03 13.24 2.04
N ALA A 29 -10.39 12.26 2.67
CA ALA A 29 -10.44 12.07 4.13
C ALA A 29 -9.93 13.32 4.85
N ASN A 30 -8.76 13.83 4.45
CA ASN A 30 -8.16 15.02 5.03
C ASN A 30 -9.02 16.28 4.83
N MET A 31 -9.71 16.41 3.69
CA MET A 31 -10.67 17.50 3.48
C MET A 31 -11.90 17.37 4.40
N LEU A 32 -12.44 16.17 4.57
CA LEU A 32 -13.62 15.94 5.40
C LEU A 32 -13.32 16.13 6.90
N ASP A 33 -12.13 15.73 7.35
CA ASP A 33 -11.68 16.01 8.72
C ASP A 33 -11.48 17.50 8.96
N CYS A 34 -10.94 18.23 7.97
CA CYS A 34 -10.88 19.69 8.02
C CYS A 34 -12.28 20.33 8.12
N ALA A 35 -13.25 19.85 7.33
CA ALA A 35 -14.61 20.39 7.31
C ALA A 35 -15.39 20.08 8.59
N ASN A 36 -15.15 18.92 9.22
CA ASN A 36 -15.84 18.47 10.43
C ASN A 36 -15.24 19.02 11.73
N GLY A 37 -14.12 19.74 11.68
CA GLY A 37 -13.46 20.32 12.86
C GLY A 37 -12.90 19.26 13.83
N THR A 38 -12.70 18.03 13.37
CA THR A 38 -12.06 16.94 14.10
C THR A 38 -10.56 17.21 14.18
N LEU A 39 -10.16 18.06 15.13
CA LEU A 39 -8.79 18.54 15.31
C LEU A 39 -7.79 17.41 15.60
N ARG A 40 -7.22 16.79 14.55
CA ARG A 40 -5.89 16.15 14.59
C ARG A 40 -4.90 17.11 13.92
N LYS A 41 -4.28 17.95 14.74
CA LYS A 41 -3.56 19.16 14.33
C LYS A 41 -2.29 18.95 13.48
N ASP A 42 -1.83 17.71 13.33
CA ASP A 42 -0.52 17.42 12.74
C ASP A 42 -0.58 16.82 11.31
N GLU A 43 -1.76 16.44 10.80
CA GLU A 43 -1.86 15.68 9.52
C GLU A 43 -3.00 16.13 8.58
N THR A 44 -3.85 17.10 8.95
CA THR A 44 -4.94 17.58 8.10
C THR A 44 -4.62 18.91 7.40
N TYR A 45 -5.35 19.22 6.33
CA TYR A 45 -5.21 20.49 5.63
C TYR A 45 -5.57 21.66 6.55
N SER A 46 -4.71 22.66 6.56
CA SER A 46 -4.89 23.89 7.33
C SER A 46 -5.60 24.98 6.51
N ASP A 47 -5.43 24.95 5.18
CA ASP A 47 -6.05 25.90 4.24
C ASP A 47 -6.30 25.25 2.87
N VAL A 48 -7.20 25.85 2.09
CA VAL A 48 -7.55 25.41 0.73
C VAL A 48 -6.37 25.50 -0.25
N SER A 49 -5.35 26.30 0.06
CA SER A 49 -4.12 26.36 -0.73
C SER A 49 -3.32 25.05 -0.69
N GLU A 50 -3.29 24.35 0.44
CA GLU A 50 -2.60 23.05 0.56
C GLU A 50 -3.31 21.96 -0.24
N VAL A 51 -4.65 21.96 -0.22
CA VAL A 51 -5.48 21.13 -1.09
C VAL A 51 -5.15 21.40 -2.55
N ARG A 52 -5.11 22.67 -2.96
CA ARG A 52 -4.79 23.05 -4.34
C ARG A 52 -3.40 22.55 -4.73
N ASP A 53 -2.42 22.70 -3.86
CA ASP A 53 -1.03 22.31 -4.15
C ASP A 53 -0.90 20.79 -4.30
N ASP A 54 -1.60 20.00 -3.47
CA ASP A 54 -1.68 18.54 -3.63
C ASP A 54 -2.39 18.12 -4.92
N LEU A 55 -3.52 18.76 -5.28
CA LEU A 55 -4.17 18.53 -6.57
C LEU A 55 -3.23 18.89 -7.73
N GLN A 56 -2.47 19.98 -7.62
CA GLN A 56 -1.52 20.39 -8.65
C GLN A 56 -0.42 19.34 -8.81
N LEU A 57 0.11 18.79 -7.71
CA LEU A 57 1.10 17.70 -7.75
C LEU A 57 0.52 16.43 -8.42
N MET A 58 -0.73 16.09 -8.12
CA MET A 58 -1.43 14.96 -8.74
C MET A 58 -1.65 15.17 -10.25
N LEU A 59 -1.93 16.40 -10.69
CA LEU A 59 -2.11 16.73 -12.10
C LEU A 59 -0.77 16.82 -12.86
N ASP A 60 0.26 17.38 -12.25
CA ASP A 60 1.57 17.56 -12.87
C ASP A 60 2.31 16.22 -13.00
N LYS A 61 2.13 15.32 -12.03
CA LYS A 61 2.86 14.05 -11.91
C LYS A 61 1.94 12.89 -11.51
N PRO A 62 0.90 12.58 -12.31
CA PRO A 62 -0.11 11.59 -11.95
C PRO A 62 0.48 10.20 -11.69
N SER A 63 1.47 9.77 -12.47
CA SER A 63 2.11 8.47 -12.26
C SER A 63 2.93 8.37 -10.97
N ILE A 64 3.24 9.49 -10.29
CA ILE A 64 3.93 9.51 -9.00
C ILE A 64 2.95 9.57 -7.84
N TYR A 65 1.90 10.38 -7.97
CA TYR A 65 0.98 10.71 -6.87
C TYR A 65 -0.36 9.97 -6.93
N LEU A 66 -0.76 9.45 -8.09
CA LEU A 66 -1.99 8.67 -8.26
C LEU A 66 -1.71 7.18 -8.48
N TYR A 67 -0.45 6.78 -8.32
CA TYR A 67 -0.05 5.39 -8.41
C TYR A 67 -0.55 4.60 -7.20
N ASP A 68 -1.38 3.58 -7.46
CA ASP A 68 -1.88 2.66 -6.44
C ASP A 68 -1.71 1.21 -6.89
N GLN A 69 -1.09 0.39 -6.03
CA GLN A 69 -0.87 -1.04 -6.28
C GLN A 69 -2.19 -1.83 -6.32
N ASN A 70 -3.23 -1.35 -5.64
CA ASN A 70 -4.54 -1.99 -5.58
C ASN A 70 -5.44 -1.62 -6.78
N MET A 71 -5.13 -0.55 -7.50
CA MET A 71 -5.89 -0.12 -8.69
C MET A 71 -5.92 -1.21 -9.76
N GLY A 72 -4.80 -1.90 -9.99
CA GLY A 72 -4.70 -2.99 -10.97
C GLY A 72 -5.64 -4.18 -10.68
N ARG A 73 -6.14 -4.32 -9.45
CA ARG A 73 -7.06 -5.39 -9.04
C ARG A 73 -8.53 -4.96 -8.97
N LEU A 74 -8.82 -3.66 -8.84
CA LEU A 74 -10.16 -3.15 -8.52
C LEU A 74 -10.73 -2.14 -9.53
N SER A 75 -9.94 -1.61 -10.46
CA SER A 75 -10.41 -0.57 -11.38
C SER A 75 -11.29 -1.14 -12.50
N THR A 76 -12.61 -1.08 -12.30
CA THR A 76 -13.61 -1.13 -13.39
C THR A 76 -13.84 0.25 -14.02
N THR A 77 -13.33 1.29 -13.38
CA THR A 77 -13.39 2.70 -13.80
C THR A 77 -12.06 3.10 -14.46
N GLY A 78 -12.13 3.63 -15.67
CA GLY A 78 -11.01 3.79 -16.61
C GLY A 78 -9.97 4.87 -16.29
N LEU A 79 -9.60 5.06 -15.03
CA LEU A 79 -8.48 5.92 -14.64
C LEU A 79 -7.16 5.16 -14.82
N GLN A 80 -6.66 5.12 -16.05
CA GLN A 80 -5.36 4.53 -16.36
C GLN A 80 -4.29 5.63 -16.34
N PHE A 81 -3.42 5.61 -15.32
CA PHE A 81 -2.26 6.48 -15.25
C PHE A 81 -1.06 5.77 -15.92
N GLY A 82 -0.51 6.39 -16.97
CA GLY A 82 0.44 5.75 -17.88
C GLY A 82 1.77 5.35 -17.24
N ASP A 83 2.42 4.36 -17.87
CA ASP A 83 3.76 3.87 -17.54
C ASP A 83 4.81 4.94 -17.81
N THR A 84 5.16 5.73 -16.80
CA THR A 84 6.23 6.72 -16.93
C THR A 84 7.59 6.14 -16.55
N VAL A 85 8.57 6.39 -17.41
CA VAL A 85 9.99 6.08 -17.21
C VAL A 85 10.50 6.81 -15.96
N PHE A 86 10.83 6.03 -14.94
CA PHE A 86 11.27 6.51 -13.65
C PHE A 86 12.73 6.99 -13.70
N GLY A 87 12.96 8.28 -13.39
CA GLY A 87 14.30 8.89 -13.43
C GLY A 87 15.26 8.46 -12.33
N ARG A 88 14.83 7.63 -11.37
CA ARG A 88 15.68 7.17 -10.24
C ARG A 88 16.31 5.81 -10.51
N ASN A 89 16.94 5.72 -11.68
CA ASN A 89 17.62 4.51 -12.17
C ASN A 89 18.75 4.07 -11.25
N ALA A 90 19.45 5.02 -10.62
CA ALA A 90 20.52 4.73 -9.67
C ALA A 90 19.98 3.99 -8.44
N GLU A 91 18.93 4.52 -7.81
CA GLU A 91 18.31 3.88 -6.65
C GLU A 91 17.67 2.54 -7.00
N LEU A 92 17.00 2.45 -8.17
CA LEU A 92 16.46 1.18 -8.64
C LEU A 92 17.57 0.14 -8.85
N SER A 93 18.72 0.54 -9.40
CA SER A 93 19.87 -0.34 -9.59
C SER A 93 20.42 -0.84 -8.24
N THR A 94 20.51 0.03 -7.24
CA THR A 94 20.94 -0.36 -5.89
C THR A 94 20.02 -1.41 -5.27
N ILE A 95 18.70 -1.26 -5.42
CA ILE A 95 17.73 -2.24 -4.91
C ILE A 95 17.85 -3.56 -5.69
N LYS A 96 18.04 -3.52 -7.02
CA LYS A 96 18.26 -4.72 -7.84
C LYS A 96 19.52 -5.48 -7.46
N GLU A 97 20.62 -4.79 -7.13
CA GLU A 97 21.84 -5.45 -6.65
C GLU A 97 21.64 -6.11 -5.29
N ALA A 98 20.91 -5.48 -4.37
CA ALA A 98 20.53 -6.12 -3.11
C ALA A 98 19.69 -7.38 -3.34
N TYR A 99 18.71 -7.32 -4.24
CA TYR A 99 17.93 -8.49 -4.64
C TYR A 99 18.79 -9.63 -5.19
N ARG A 100 19.76 -9.31 -6.06
CA ARG A 100 20.67 -10.31 -6.64
C ARG A 100 21.49 -11.03 -5.58
N ARG A 101 21.96 -10.30 -4.55
CA ARG A 101 22.63 -10.90 -3.38
C ARG A 101 21.66 -11.78 -2.58
N ALA A 102 20.42 -11.33 -2.37
CA ALA A 102 19.42 -12.11 -1.65
C ALA A 102 19.10 -13.45 -2.34
N VAL A 103 18.95 -13.43 -3.67
CA VAL A 103 18.73 -14.65 -4.47
C VAL A 103 19.91 -15.62 -4.39
N SER A 104 21.13 -15.13 -4.12
CA SER A 104 22.32 -15.99 -3.94
C SER A 104 22.43 -16.67 -2.57
N GLY A 105 21.47 -16.44 -1.66
CA GLY A 105 21.36 -17.14 -0.37
C GLY A 105 21.44 -16.24 0.86
N ASP A 106 21.66 -14.94 0.69
CA ASP A 106 21.66 -13.97 1.78
C ASP A 106 20.25 -13.43 2.08
N SER A 107 20.05 -12.90 3.29
CA SER A 107 18.84 -12.13 3.64
C SER A 107 19.18 -10.65 3.62
N GLU A 108 18.53 -9.88 2.75
CA GLU A 108 18.79 -8.46 2.55
C GLU A 108 17.59 -7.61 2.99
N VAL A 109 17.87 -6.45 3.58
CA VAL A 109 16.84 -5.45 3.94
C VAL A 109 17.22 -4.12 3.32
N VAL A 110 16.29 -3.51 2.61
CA VAL A 110 16.49 -2.20 1.96
C VAL A 110 15.44 -1.21 2.44
N THR A 111 15.90 -0.01 2.83
CA THR A 111 15.04 1.08 3.30
C THR A 111 15.03 2.22 2.28
N ILE A 112 13.85 2.58 1.78
CA ILE A 112 13.64 3.73 0.90
C ILE A 112 13.09 4.88 1.74
N TYR A 113 13.88 5.93 1.95
CA TYR A 113 13.50 7.13 2.70
C TYR A 113 13.50 8.38 1.81
N GLY A 114 12.81 9.43 2.25
CA GLY A 114 12.66 10.68 1.52
C GLY A 114 11.35 11.40 1.84
N GLN A 115 11.24 12.67 1.47
CA GLN A 115 10.04 13.50 1.68
C GLN A 115 8.79 12.86 1.06
N SER A 116 7.60 13.21 1.59
CA SER A 116 6.33 12.77 1.00
C SER A 116 6.25 13.18 -0.48
N GLY A 117 5.57 12.38 -1.31
CA GLY A 117 5.42 12.68 -2.74
C GLY A 117 6.68 12.48 -3.62
N THR A 118 7.84 12.10 -3.08
CA THR A 118 9.07 11.88 -3.86
C THR A 118 9.10 10.59 -4.69
N GLY A 119 7.98 9.87 -4.79
CA GLY A 119 7.89 8.63 -5.58
C GLY A 119 8.56 7.41 -4.93
N LYS A 120 8.60 7.33 -3.59
CA LYS A 120 9.12 6.15 -2.87
C LYS A 120 8.30 4.89 -3.16
N SER A 121 6.97 4.99 -3.10
CA SER A 121 6.06 3.88 -3.39
C SER A 121 6.15 3.45 -4.86
N LEU A 122 6.32 4.41 -5.77
CA LEU A 122 6.55 4.13 -7.18
C LEU A 122 7.89 3.38 -7.41
N LEU A 123 8.96 3.77 -6.72
CA LEU A 123 10.24 3.05 -6.79
C LEU A 123 10.11 1.59 -6.32
N ALA A 124 9.43 1.37 -5.19
CA ALA A 124 9.17 0.04 -4.67
C ALA A 124 8.33 -0.80 -5.65
N TYR A 125 7.37 -0.17 -6.33
CA TYR A 125 6.58 -0.83 -7.36
C TYR A 125 7.38 -1.21 -8.60
N GLU A 126 8.20 -0.30 -9.14
CA GLU A 126 9.07 -0.60 -10.28
C GLU A 126 10.06 -1.72 -9.96
N PHE A 127 10.57 -1.76 -8.73
CA PHE A 127 11.33 -2.90 -8.25
C PHE A 127 10.48 -4.18 -8.18
N GLY A 128 9.24 -4.09 -7.69
CA GLY A 128 8.28 -5.20 -7.68
C GLY A 128 8.01 -5.79 -9.07
N LYS A 129 7.85 -4.95 -10.11
CA LYS A 129 7.75 -5.38 -11.51
C LYS A 129 8.97 -6.21 -11.93
N TYR A 130 10.17 -5.77 -11.55
CA TYR A 130 11.41 -6.50 -11.84
C TYR A 130 11.45 -7.88 -11.15
N VAL A 131 11.06 -7.95 -9.87
CA VAL A 131 10.99 -9.23 -9.13
C VAL A 131 10.02 -10.21 -9.80
N LEU A 132 8.84 -9.74 -10.19
CA LEU A 132 7.84 -10.57 -10.87
C LEU A 132 8.34 -11.05 -12.24
N ALA A 133 9.02 -10.18 -13.00
CA ALA A 133 9.61 -10.53 -14.29
C ALA A 133 10.73 -11.56 -14.18
N ASP A 134 11.46 -11.58 -13.06
CA ASP A 134 12.49 -12.58 -12.73
C ASP A 134 11.89 -13.90 -12.18
N GLY A 135 10.56 -14.02 -12.13
CA GLY A 135 9.86 -15.20 -11.63
C GLY A 135 9.76 -15.28 -10.11
N GLY A 136 10.11 -14.19 -9.40
CA GLY A 136 9.99 -14.08 -7.95
C GLY A 136 8.54 -13.84 -7.50
N ILE A 137 8.31 -14.02 -6.19
CA ILE A 137 7.04 -13.70 -5.54
C ILE A 137 7.18 -12.35 -4.85
N LEU A 138 6.24 -11.44 -5.11
CA LEU A 138 6.16 -10.16 -4.42
C LEU A 138 5.04 -10.20 -3.37
N LEU A 139 5.40 -9.94 -2.12
CA LEU A 139 4.45 -9.72 -1.03
C LEU A 139 4.51 -8.26 -0.61
N SER A 140 3.37 -7.60 -0.49
CA SER A 140 3.30 -6.20 -0.07
C SER A 140 2.36 -6.02 1.12
N GLY A 141 2.67 -5.05 1.97
CA GLY A 141 1.84 -4.66 3.11
C GLY A 141 1.96 -3.17 3.35
N LYS A 142 0.82 -2.50 3.57
CA LYS A 142 0.76 -1.08 3.96
C LYS A 142 0.64 -1.00 5.47
N PHE A 143 1.54 -0.26 6.10
CA PHE A 143 1.35 0.17 7.48
C PHE A 143 0.47 1.43 7.44
N ASP A 144 -0.82 1.24 7.66
CA ASP A 144 -1.78 2.35 7.72
C ASP A 144 -1.87 2.88 9.14
N GLN A 145 -1.52 4.16 9.34
CA GLN A 145 -1.65 4.82 10.64
C GLN A 145 -3.12 5.13 10.98
N LEU A 146 -4.00 5.21 9.98
CA LEU A 146 -5.43 5.46 10.17
C LEU A 146 -6.15 4.20 10.68
N GLN A 147 -5.66 3.01 10.32
CA GLN A 147 -6.11 1.74 10.92
C GLN A 147 -5.37 1.48 12.24
N GLN A 148 -5.72 2.27 13.26
CA GLN A 148 -5.28 2.04 14.63
C GLN A 148 -5.73 0.65 15.10
N GLY A 149 -4.82 -0.26 15.43
CA GLY A 149 -5.21 -1.44 16.21
C GLY A 149 -4.19 -2.54 16.39
N THR A 150 -3.48 -2.96 15.34
CA THR A 150 -2.72 -4.23 15.39
C THR A 150 -1.26 -4.06 14.95
N PRO A 151 -0.29 -4.21 15.88
CA PRO A 151 1.10 -4.36 15.53
C PRO A 151 1.26 -5.47 14.47
N PHE A 152 2.13 -5.25 13.48
CA PHE A 152 2.43 -6.20 12.40
C PHE A 152 1.26 -6.50 11.43
N SER A 153 0.18 -5.72 11.43
CA SER A 153 -0.95 -5.89 10.48
C SER A 153 -0.51 -5.95 9.02
N ALA A 154 0.41 -5.08 8.61
CA ALA A 154 0.99 -5.07 7.26
C ALA A 154 1.74 -6.37 6.94
N LEU A 155 2.44 -6.94 7.92
CA LEU A 155 3.15 -8.21 7.76
C LEU A 155 2.16 -9.37 7.66
N ALA A 156 1.15 -9.42 8.52
CA ALA A 156 0.08 -10.41 8.45
C ALA A 156 -0.65 -10.36 7.09
N SER A 157 -0.95 -9.17 6.58
CA SER A 157 -1.53 -8.98 5.25
C SER A 157 -0.63 -9.53 4.14
N ALA A 158 0.68 -9.26 4.19
CA ALA A 158 1.64 -9.78 3.22
C ALA A 158 1.72 -11.32 3.23
N PHE A 159 1.70 -11.96 4.41
CA PHE A 159 1.71 -13.42 4.50
C PHE A 159 0.37 -14.06 4.12
N ASN A 160 -0.76 -13.41 4.37
CA ASN A 160 -2.06 -13.87 3.88
C ASN A 160 -2.07 -13.94 2.34
N GLN A 161 -1.46 -12.95 1.66
CA GLN A 161 -1.27 -12.98 0.20
C GLN A 161 -0.42 -14.18 -0.22
N TYR A 162 0.68 -14.46 0.50
CA TYR A 162 1.52 -15.63 0.23
C TYR A 162 0.76 -16.95 0.34
N CYS A 163 -0.04 -17.11 1.40
CA CYS A 163 -0.91 -18.28 1.55
C CYS A 163 -1.88 -18.43 0.37
N GLY A 164 -2.47 -17.32 -0.10
CA GLY A 164 -3.31 -17.33 -1.30
C GLY A 164 -2.58 -17.80 -2.55
N ILE A 165 -1.36 -17.31 -2.78
CA ILE A 165 -0.51 -17.73 -3.91
C ILE A 165 -0.17 -19.22 -3.84
N LEU A 166 0.20 -19.72 -2.66
CA LEU A 166 0.48 -21.15 -2.45
C LEU A 166 -0.74 -22.01 -2.78
N LEU A 167 -1.93 -21.61 -2.33
CA LEU A 167 -3.16 -22.35 -2.60
C LEU A 167 -3.56 -22.34 -4.08
N GLN A 168 -3.27 -21.27 -4.83
CA GLN A 168 -3.56 -21.19 -6.26
C GLN A 168 -2.53 -21.93 -7.13
N SER A 169 -1.25 -21.86 -6.77
CA SER A 169 -0.16 -22.52 -7.51
C SER A 169 -0.16 -24.05 -7.33
N CYS A 170 -0.77 -24.55 -6.26
CA CYS A 170 -1.00 -25.97 -6.05
C CYS A 170 -2.31 -26.44 -6.70
N GLU A 171 -2.34 -26.60 -8.03
CA GLU A 171 -3.39 -27.39 -8.71
C GLU A 171 -3.35 -28.91 -8.38
N LEU A 172 -2.55 -29.32 -7.40
CA LEU A 172 -2.63 -30.64 -6.80
C LEU A 172 -2.54 -30.50 -5.28
N SER A 173 -3.61 -30.93 -4.63
CA SER A 173 -3.86 -31.06 -3.19
C SER A 173 -2.73 -31.79 -2.46
N SER A 174 -1.57 -31.14 -2.28
CA SER A 174 -0.49 -31.67 -1.47
C SER A 174 -0.70 -31.21 -0.05
N SER A 175 -0.96 -32.13 0.88
CA SER A 175 -1.29 -31.84 2.28
C SER A 175 -0.29 -30.91 2.99
N ARG A 176 0.95 -30.82 2.48
CA ARG A 176 1.99 -29.93 2.99
C ARG A 176 1.74 -28.44 2.70
N GLY A 177 1.18 -28.10 1.53
CA GLY A 177 0.89 -26.71 1.16
C GLY A 177 -0.25 -26.14 2.01
N GLU A 178 -1.32 -26.91 2.17
CA GLU A 178 -2.43 -26.59 3.06
C GLU A 178 -1.98 -26.52 4.53
N MET A 179 -1.14 -27.46 4.98
CA MET A 179 -0.61 -27.45 6.35
C MET A 179 0.27 -26.22 6.61
N LEU A 180 1.12 -25.83 5.66
CA LEU A 180 1.97 -24.64 5.80
C LEU A 180 1.14 -23.36 5.80
N ALA A 181 0.18 -23.22 4.86
CA ALA A 181 -0.72 -22.08 4.83
C ALA A 181 -1.55 -21.98 6.12
N HIS A 182 -2.05 -23.12 6.62
CA HIS A 182 -2.78 -23.18 7.89
C HIS A 182 -1.89 -22.82 9.09
N GLN A 183 -0.64 -23.30 9.13
CA GLN A 183 0.32 -22.95 10.20
C GLN A 183 0.67 -21.47 10.17
N ILE A 184 0.95 -20.90 9.00
CA ILE A 184 1.27 -19.47 8.85
C ILE A 184 0.07 -18.62 9.28
N ASN A 185 -1.14 -18.93 8.81
CA ASN A 185 -2.36 -18.21 9.21
C ASN A 185 -2.67 -18.35 10.70
N HIS A 186 -2.38 -19.52 11.30
CA HIS A 186 -2.57 -19.74 12.73
C HIS A 186 -1.55 -18.97 13.57
N VAL A 187 -0.28 -18.91 13.15
CA VAL A 187 0.81 -18.25 13.88
C VAL A 187 0.78 -16.73 13.72
N LEU A 188 0.44 -16.23 12.53
CA LEU A 188 0.36 -14.79 12.25
C LEU A 188 -1.02 -14.19 12.54
N GLY A 189 -1.98 -15.04 12.91
CA GLY A 189 -3.24 -14.63 13.49
C GLY A 189 -4.33 -14.31 12.47
N ARG A 190 -5.48 -14.95 12.66
CA ARG A 190 -6.79 -14.48 12.20
C ARG A 190 -7.24 -13.16 12.87
N GLU A 191 -6.44 -12.61 13.80
CA GLU A 191 -6.78 -11.42 14.60
C GLU A 191 -6.41 -10.08 13.95
N ALA A 192 -5.93 -10.06 12.71
CA ALA A 192 -5.85 -8.83 11.92
C ALA A 192 -7.21 -8.38 11.34
N ASN A 193 -8.27 -9.17 11.54
CA ASN A 193 -9.63 -8.87 11.08
C ASN A 193 -10.63 -9.04 12.24
N HIS A 194 -10.69 -8.10 13.18
CA HIS A 194 -11.88 -7.76 13.96
C HIS A 194 -11.87 -6.25 14.23
#